data_AF-A0ABC8SA19-F1
#
_entry.id   AF-A0ABC8SA19-F1
#
_cell.length_a   1.000
_cell.length_b   1.000
_cell.length_c   1.000
_cell.angle_alpha   90.00
_cell.angle_beta   90.00
_cell.angle_gamma   90.00
#
_symmetry.space_group_name_H-M   'P 1'
#
loop_
_entity.id
_entity.type
_entity.pdbx_description
1 polymer ?
#
loop_
_entity_poly.entity_id
_entity_poly.type
_entity_poly.pdbx_seq_one_letter_code
_entity_poly.pdbx_strand_id
1 'polypeptide(L)'
;MQVASFLYHQEKKNVLVEPEVHDIFARIPGFGFVQTFYSQDTSDLHERVDLVACLGGDGVILHASNLFRGAVPPVVSFNLGSLGFLTSHTFEDYKQDLRQVIHGNNTLDGVYITLRMRLHCEIFRNGKAMPGKVFDVLNEVVVDRGSNPYLSKIECYEHDRLITKVQGDGVIVATPTGSTAYSTAAGGSMVGNPC
;
A
#
# COMPACT_ATOMS: atom_id res chain seq x y z
N MET A 1 11.56 13.61 9.74
CA MET A 1 11.73 15.02 10.19
C MET A 1 11.83 16.00 9.02
N GLN A 2 12.82 15.88 8.13
CA GLN A 2 13.06 16.86 7.06
C GLN A 2 11.84 17.08 6.14
N VAL A 3 11.18 16.00 5.72
CA VAL A 3 9.97 16.05 4.87
C VAL A 3 8.83 16.79 5.58
N ALA A 4 8.56 16.48 6.85
CA ALA A 4 7.52 17.14 7.64
C ALA A 4 7.76 18.65 7.76
N SER A 5 9.00 19.06 8.09
CA SER A 5 9.37 20.47 8.17
C SER A 5 9.23 21.18 6.81
N PHE A 6 9.62 20.51 5.73
CA PHE A 6 9.50 21.03 4.37
C PHE A 6 8.03 21.29 3.99
N LEU A 7 7.17 20.27 4.15
CA LEU A 7 5.75 20.35 3.82
C LEU A 7 5.04 21.44 4.61
N TYR A 8 5.34 21.57 5.91
CA TYR A 8 4.70 22.58 6.75
C TYR A 8 5.22 24.00 6.50
N HIS A 9 6.54 24.20 6.58
CA HIS A 9 7.10 25.55 6.55
C HIS A 9 7.16 26.14 5.13
N GLN A 10 7.51 25.34 4.13
CA GLN A 10 7.72 25.80 2.75
C GLN A 10 6.45 25.62 1.92
N GLU A 11 5.82 24.44 1.97
CA GLU A 11 4.66 24.13 1.12
C GLU A 11 3.30 24.48 1.77
N LYS A 12 3.31 24.97 3.02
CA LYS A 12 2.11 25.36 3.80
C LYS A 12 1.05 24.27 3.86
N LYS A 13 1.47 23.01 3.93
CA LYS A 13 0.58 21.85 4.05
C LYS A 13 0.44 21.41 5.50
N ASN A 14 -0.74 20.88 5.83
CA ASN A 14 -0.94 20.16 7.09
C ASN A 14 -0.21 18.82 7.00
N VAL A 15 0.46 18.42 8.09
CA VAL A 15 1.24 17.18 8.12
C VAL A 15 0.59 16.23 9.10
N LEU A 16 0.14 15.10 8.58
CA LEU A 16 -0.41 13.98 9.35
C LEU A 16 0.59 12.83 9.35
N VAL A 17 0.83 12.22 10.50
CA VAL A 17 1.69 11.03 10.63
C VAL A 17 1.01 9.97 11.48
N GLU A 18 1.44 8.72 11.31
CA GLU A 18 0.93 7.59 12.11
C GLU A 18 1.19 7.80 13.62
N PRO A 19 0.35 7.23 14.50
CA PRO A 19 0.47 7.43 15.95
C PRO A 19 1.87 7.14 16.51
N GLU A 20 2.49 6.04 16.10
CA GLU A 20 3.83 5.66 16.56
C GLU A 20 4.89 6.70 16.16
N VAL A 21 4.74 7.28 14.97
CA VAL A 21 5.65 8.32 14.46
C VAL A 21 5.36 9.65 15.17
N HIS A 22 4.10 9.95 15.45
CA HIS A 22 3.69 11.15 16.17
C HIS A 22 4.30 11.17 17.59
N ASP A 23 4.31 10.04 18.29
CA ASP A 23 4.92 9.92 19.62
C ASP A 23 6.42 10.24 19.62
N ILE A 24 7.12 9.95 18.52
CA ILE A 24 8.51 10.34 18.32
C ILE A 24 8.61 11.86 18.12
N PHE A 25 7.80 12.44 17.24
CA PHE A 25 7.78 13.88 16.97
C PHE A 25 7.40 14.71 18.21
N ALA A 26 6.51 14.21 19.06
CA ALA A 26 6.09 14.88 20.29
C ALA A 26 7.25 15.11 21.28
N ARG A 27 8.32 14.31 21.18
CA ARG A 27 9.54 14.45 22.02
C ARG A 27 10.55 15.45 21.45
N ILE A 28 10.33 15.96 20.23
CA ILE A 28 11.28 16.81 19.51
C ILE A 28 10.76 18.25 19.51
N PRO A 29 11.50 19.22 20.11
CA PRO A 29 11.11 20.62 20.08
C PRO A 29 10.94 21.15 18.65
N GLY A 30 9.89 21.93 18.42
CA GLY A 30 9.61 22.57 17.12
C GLY A 30 8.70 21.79 16.17
N PHE A 31 8.22 20.59 16.54
CA PHE A 31 7.33 19.77 15.72
C PHE A 31 5.87 19.71 16.19
N GLY A 32 5.44 20.65 17.04
CA GLY A 32 4.05 20.70 17.54
C GLY A 32 2.97 20.95 16.48
N PHE A 33 3.36 21.18 15.22
CA PHE A 33 2.44 21.28 14.08
C PHE A 33 2.05 19.93 13.48
N VAL A 34 2.81 18.87 13.80
CA VAL A 34 2.55 17.52 13.28
C VAL A 34 1.32 16.97 13.98
N GLN A 35 0.35 16.51 13.19
CA GLN A 35 -0.89 15.93 13.68
C GLN A 35 -0.89 14.41 13.44
N THR A 36 -1.82 13.71 14.08
CA THR A 36 -2.01 12.26 13.90
C THR A 36 -3.47 11.90 13.68
N PHE A 37 -3.73 10.63 13.39
CA PHE A 37 -5.06 10.05 13.21
C PHE A 37 -5.15 8.76 14.03
N TYR A 38 -6.36 8.36 14.43
CA TYR A 38 -6.55 7.13 15.19
C TYR A 38 -7.24 6.06 14.33
N SER A 39 -7.07 4.79 14.73
CA SER A 39 -7.58 3.63 13.98
C SER A 39 -9.10 3.66 13.75
N GLN A 40 -9.84 4.35 14.62
CA GLN A 40 -11.28 4.56 14.50
C GLN A 40 -11.66 5.53 13.37
N ASP A 41 -10.72 6.38 12.94
CA ASP A 41 -10.92 7.43 11.93
C ASP A 41 -10.39 7.03 10.54
N THR A 42 -9.91 5.78 10.39
CA THR A 42 -9.30 5.33 9.12
C THR A 42 -10.31 5.23 7.97
N SER A 43 -11.61 5.06 8.25
CA SER A 43 -12.66 5.12 7.22
C SER A 43 -12.67 6.45 6.47
N ASP A 44 -12.49 7.56 7.19
CA ASP A 44 -12.64 8.91 6.65
C ASP A 44 -11.28 9.56 6.36
N LEU A 45 -10.19 8.81 6.55
CA LEU A 45 -8.84 9.31 6.35
C LEU A 45 -8.61 9.80 4.92
N HIS A 46 -9.23 9.15 3.94
CA HIS A 46 -9.18 9.53 2.54
C HIS A 46 -9.78 10.93 2.26
N GLU A 47 -10.66 11.43 3.13
CA GLU A 47 -11.24 12.78 3.01
C GLU A 47 -10.30 13.87 3.57
N ARG A 48 -9.33 13.48 4.40
CA ARG A 48 -8.38 14.39 5.07
C ARG A 48 -6.99 14.39 4.45
N VAL A 49 -6.68 13.40 3.62
CA VAL A 49 -5.35 13.18 3.07
C VAL A 49 -5.41 13.32 1.55
N ASP A 50 -4.80 14.38 1.03
CA ASP A 50 -4.73 14.63 -0.43
C ASP A 50 -3.55 13.91 -1.10
N LEU A 51 -2.50 13.59 -0.33
CA LEU A 51 -1.24 13.02 -0.80
C LEU A 51 -0.59 12.21 0.31
N VAL A 52 -0.08 11.02 -0.03
CA VAL A 52 0.69 10.18 0.88
C VAL A 52 2.16 10.20 0.49
N ALA A 53 3.04 10.54 1.42
CA ALA A 53 4.50 10.47 1.23
C ALA A 53 5.07 9.31 2.05
N CYS A 54 5.47 8.23 1.39
CA CYS A 54 6.08 7.06 2.00
C CYS A 54 7.60 7.22 2.05
N LEU A 55 8.20 7.04 3.23
CA LEU A 55 9.66 7.09 3.43
C LEU A 55 10.16 5.69 3.81
N GLY A 56 10.66 4.94 2.83
CA GLY A 56 11.09 3.56 3.02
C GLY A 56 10.91 2.72 1.75
N GLY A 57 10.90 1.40 1.92
CA GLY A 57 10.76 0.45 0.82
C GLY A 57 9.30 0.10 0.48
N ASP A 58 9.13 -0.93 -0.36
CA ASP A 58 7.83 -1.41 -0.85
C ASP A 58 6.86 -1.78 0.29
N GLY A 59 7.36 -2.29 1.42
CA GLY A 59 6.54 -2.59 2.60
C GLY A 59 5.78 -1.39 3.17
N VAL A 60 6.35 -0.18 3.07
CA VAL A 60 5.68 1.05 3.50
C VAL A 60 4.52 1.41 2.56
N ILE A 61 4.67 1.12 1.27
CA ILE A 61 3.61 1.36 0.27
C ILE A 61 2.47 0.36 0.47
N LEU A 62 2.77 -0.90 0.79
CA LEU A 62 1.76 -1.90 1.14
C LEU A 62 1.00 -1.50 2.39
N HIS A 63 1.70 -1.02 3.42
CA HIS A 63 1.10 -0.51 4.64
C HIS A 63 0.20 0.70 4.36
N ALA A 64 0.67 1.67 3.57
CA ALA A 64 -0.12 2.81 3.16
C ALA A 64 -1.38 2.38 2.38
N SER A 65 -1.26 1.45 1.43
CA SER A 65 -2.43 0.92 0.69
C SER A 65 -3.46 0.27 1.62
N ASN A 66 -3.01 -0.45 2.65
CA ASN A 66 -3.87 -1.10 3.64
C ASN A 66 -4.55 -0.11 4.60
N LEU A 67 -3.95 1.06 4.81
CA LEU A 67 -4.51 2.12 5.65
C LEU A 67 -5.80 2.71 5.03
N PHE A 68 -5.87 2.75 3.71
CA PHE A 68 -7.02 3.29 2.97
C PHE A 68 -7.86 2.14 2.40
N ARG A 69 -8.96 1.78 3.08
CA ARG A 69 -9.89 0.75 2.59
C ARG A 69 -10.60 1.17 1.30
N GLY A 70 -10.95 2.44 1.17
CA GLY A 70 -11.62 2.99 -0.01
C GLY A 70 -10.63 3.59 -1.02
N ALA A 71 -10.92 4.83 -1.43
CA ALA A 71 -10.04 5.60 -2.29
C ALA A 71 -8.67 5.79 -1.62
N VAL A 72 -7.61 5.49 -2.36
CA VAL A 72 -6.23 5.71 -1.92
C VAL A 72 -5.77 7.03 -2.56
N PRO A 73 -5.38 8.04 -1.77
CA PRO A 73 -4.78 9.25 -2.33
C PRO A 73 -3.48 8.92 -3.10
N PRO A 74 -3.02 9.77 -4.02
CA PRO A 74 -1.76 9.56 -4.70
C PRO A 74 -0.62 9.28 -3.70
N VAL A 75 0.13 8.21 -3.96
CA VAL A 75 1.25 7.79 -3.09
C VAL A 75 2.56 8.10 -3.79
N VAL A 76 3.39 8.91 -3.14
CA VAL A 76 4.76 9.19 -3.55
C VAL A 76 5.70 8.49 -2.59
N SER A 77 6.63 7.71 -3.11
CA SER A 77 7.51 6.88 -2.30
C SER A 77 8.98 7.25 -2.51
N PHE A 78 9.66 7.53 -1.40
CA PHE A 78 11.09 7.83 -1.35
C PHE A 78 11.82 6.67 -0.71
N ASN A 79 12.72 6.09 -1.47
CA ASN A 79 13.58 5.03 -0.98
C ASN A 79 14.75 5.63 -0.16
N LEU A 80 14.97 5.08 1.04
CA LEU A 80 16.04 5.46 1.98
C LEU A 80 17.27 4.53 1.90
N GLY A 81 17.24 3.53 1.00
CA GLY A 81 18.27 2.51 0.82
C GLY A 81 18.33 1.99 -0.62
N SER A 82 18.13 0.69 -0.83
CA SER A 82 18.13 0.06 -2.16
C SER A 82 16.79 0.24 -2.90
N LEU A 83 16.84 0.50 -4.21
CA LEU A 83 15.65 0.73 -5.04
C LEU A 83 14.73 -0.51 -5.02
N GLY A 84 13.50 -0.34 -4.54
CA GLY A 84 12.42 -1.33 -4.59
C GLY A 84 11.65 -1.27 -5.92
N PHE A 85 10.68 -2.17 -6.08
CA PHE A 85 9.88 -2.24 -7.31
C PHE A 85 8.79 -1.15 -7.35
N LEU A 86 8.33 -0.69 -6.18
CA LEU A 86 7.27 0.31 -6.04
C LEU A 86 7.79 1.68 -5.62
N THR A 87 9.02 1.76 -5.11
CA THR A 87 9.68 3.03 -4.80
C THR A 87 10.23 3.69 -6.06
N SER A 88 9.74 4.88 -6.41
CA SER A 88 10.14 5.56 -7.65
C SER A 88 11.17 6.67 -7.46
N HIS A 89 11.35 7.21 -6.24
CA HIS A 89 12.20 8.37 -5.99
C HIS A 89 13.36 8.09 -5.04
N THR A 90 14.51 8.70 -5.29
CA THR A 90 15.61 8.78 -4.33
C THR A 90 15.29 9.85 -3.30
N PHE A 91 15.69 9.63 -2.04
CA PHE A 91 15.43 10.61 -1.00
C PHE A 91 16.23 11.92 -1.16
N GLU A 92 17.31 11.93 -1.93
CA GLU A 92 18.18 13.11 -2.10
C GLU A 92 17.42 14.31 -2.69
N ASP A 93 16.54 14.06 -3.67
CA ASP A 93 15.80 15.09 -4.42
C ASP A 93 14.35 15.28 -3.95
N TYR A 94 14.00 14.78 -2.75
CA TYR A 94 12.61 14.74 -2.26
C TYR A 94 11.87 16.08 -2.32
N LYS A 95 12.57 17.21 -2.14
CA LYS A 95 11.97 18.55 -2.17
C LYS A 95 11.48 18.92 -3.56
N GLN A 96 12.27 18.59 -4.57
CA GLN A 96 11.92 18.85 -5.97
C GLN A 96 10.77 17.97 -6.38
N ASP A 97 10.86 16.67 -6.08
CA ASP A 97 9.83 15.69 -6.42
C ASP A 97 8.48 16.01 -5.77
N LEU A 98 8.47 16.32 -4.47
CA LEU A 98 7.23 16.74 -3.79
C LEU A 98 6.66 18.03 -4.38
N ARG A 99 7.48 19.01 -4.77
CA ARG A 99 6.99 20.23 -5.43
C ARG A 99 6.34 19.93 -6.78
N GLN A 100 6.98 19.09 -7.58
CA GLN A 100 6.44 18.68 -8.87
C GLN A 100 5.10 17.96 -8.71
N VAL A 101 4.97 17.11 -7.69
CA VAL A 101 3.71 16.42 -7.42
C VAL A 101 2.63 17.37 -6.89
N ILE A 102 2.98 18.30 -5.99
CA ILE A 102 2.02 19.22 -5.34
C ILE A 102 1.54 20.32 -6.30
N HIS A 103 2.45 20.93 -7.05
CA HIS A 103 2.15 22.09 -7.91
C HIS A 103 2.03 21.74 -9.39
N GLY A 104 2.34 20.50 -9.75
CA GLY A 104 2.56 20.11 -11.13
C GLY A 104 4.00 20.38 -11.58
N ASN A 105 4.43 19.66 -12.61
CA ASN A 105 5.60 20.03 -13.36
C ASN A 105 5.20 21.18 -14.30
N ASN A 106 5.99 22.26 -14.38
CA ASN A 106 5.74 23.38 -15.31
C ASN A 106 5.83 22.98 -16.80
N THR A 107 5.98 21.69 -17.08
CA THR A 107 5.84 21.05 -18.39
C THR A 107 4.37 20.86 -18.74
N LEU A 108 4.04 20.97 -20.03
CA LEU A 108 2.69 20.71 -20.56
C LEU A 108 2.16 19.30 -20.25
N ASP A 109 3.04 18.36 -19.88
CA ASP A 109 2.73 16.95 -19.71
C ASP A 109 2.19 16.55 -18.31
N GLY A 110 2.12 17.50 -17.35
CA GLY A 110 1.55 17.24 -16.02
C GLY A 110 2.36 16.27 -15.15
N VAL A 111 1.68 15.60 -14.20
CA VAL A 111 2.26 14.59 -13.29
C VAL A 111 1.73 13.22 -13.70
N TYR A 112 2.63 12.28 -13.99
CA TYR A 112 2.24 10.91 -14.33
C TYR A 112 1.82 10.14 -13.08
N ILE A 113 0.59 9.61 -13.10
CA ILE A 113 0.05 8.78 -12.02
C ILE A 113 -0.17 7.37 -12.58
N THR A 114 0.44 6.38 -11.94
CA THR A 114 0.21 4.97 -12.28
C THR A 114 -0.83 4.37 -11.34
N LEU A 115 -1.99 4.01 -11.87
CA LEU A 115 -3.02 3.28 -11.14
C LEU A 115 -2.61 1.82 -10.97
N ARG A 116 -2.79 1.29 -9.76
CA ARG A 116 -2.49 -0.12 -9.44
C ARG A 116 -3.74 -0.81 -8.95
N MET A 117 -4.01 -1.97 -9.54
CA MET A 117 -5.11 -2.86 -9.16
C MET A 117 -4.93 -3.35 -7.71
N ARG A 118 -6.04 -3.50 -6.99
CA ARG A 118 -6.11 -4.24 -5.72
C ARG A 118 -7.11 -5.38 -5.82
N LEU A 119 -6.86 -6.47 -5.10
CA LEU A 119 -7.83 -7.55 -4.90
C LEU A 119 -8.76 -7.18 -3.75
N HIS A 120 -10.07 -7.24 -3.99
CA HIS A 120 -11.05 -7.17 -2.92
C HIS A 120 -11.34 -8.59 -2.41
N CYS A 121 -11.14 -8.83 -1.12
CA CYS A 121 -11.13 -10.18 -0.55
C CYS A 121 -11.99 -10.25 0.71
N GLU A 122 -12.91 -11.22 0.74
CA GLU A 122 -13.83 -11.44 1.85
C GLU A 122 -13.72 -12.88 2.36
N ILE A 123 -13.70 -13.05 3.69
CA ILE A 123 -13.66 -14.38 4.30
C ILE A 123 -15.08 -14.84 4.63
N PHE A 124 -15.46 -16.00 4.10
CA PHE A 124 -16.73 -16.66 4.40
C PHE A 124 -16.52 -17.87 5.29
N ARG A 125 -17.44 -18.09 6.24
CA ARG A 125 -17.50 -19.30 7.06
C ARG A 125 -18.93 -19.82 7.10
N ASN A 126 -19.12 -21.09 6.74
CA ASN A 126 -20.45 -21.72 6.63
C ASN A 126 -21.42 -20.91 5.76
N GLY A 127 -20.95 -20.39 4.63
CA GLY A 127 -21.74 -19.57 3.69
C GLY A 127 -22.09 -18.17 4.18
N LYS A 128 -21.55 -17.72 5.33
CA LYS A 128 -21.77 -16.36 5.86
C LYS A 128 -20.47 -15.57 5.85
N ALA A 129 -20.56 -14.31 5.40
CA ALA A 129 -19.44 -13.38 5.49
C ALA A 129 -19.04 -13.18 6.95
N MET A 130 -17.73 -13.25 7.22
CA MET A 130 -17.19 -13.02 8.56
C MET A 130 -17.12 -11.50 8.83
N PRO A 131 -17.76 -11.00 9.90
CA PRO A 131 -17.76 -9.56 10.20
C PRO A 131 -16.32 -9.01 10.33
N GLY A 132 -16.05 -7.92 9.63
CA GLY A 132 -14.74 -7.24 9.67
C GLY A 132 -13.59 -8.01 8.99
N LYS A 133 -13.88 -9.06 8.21
CA LYS A 133 -12.87 -9.83 7.45
C LYS A 133 -12.97 -9.54 5.95
N VAL A 134 -12.86 -8.26 5.63
CA VAL A 134 -12.82 -7.71 4.28
C VAL A 134 -11.50 -6.97 4.12
N PHE A 135 -10.78 -7.23 3.03
CA PHE A 135 -9.42 -6.76 2.79
C PHE A 135 -9.26 -6.28 1.34
N ASP A 136 -8.58 -5.16 1.16
CA ASP A 136 -8.13 -4.69 -0.15
C ASP A 136 -6.61 -4.87 -0.25
N VAL A 137 -6.18 -5.75 -1.15
CA VAL A 137 -4.81 -6.27 -1.17
C VAL A 137 -4.09 -5.83 -2.44
N LEU A 138 -2.98 -5.10 -2.30
CA LEU A 138 -2.21 -4.61 -3.44
C LEU A 138 -1.40 -5.70 -4.14
N ASN A 139 -0.85 -6.63 -3.36
CA ASN A 139 0.10 -7.63 -3.84
C ASN A 139 -0.57 -8.96 -4.12
N GLU A 140 -0.74 -9.80 -3.09
CA GLU A 140 -1.33 -11.12 -3.24
C GLU A 140 -2.07 -11.59 -1.98
N VAL A 141 -3.01 -12.50 -2.19
CA VAL A 141 -3.60 -13.32 -1.14
C VAL A 141 -3.01 -14.72 -1.21
N VAL A 142 -2.54 -15.20 -0.07
CA VAL A 142 -2.00 -16.55 0.09
C VAL A 142 -2.94 -17.35 0.97
N VAL A 143 -3.35 -18.52 0.48
CA VAL A 143 -4.09 -19.53 1.25
C VAL A 143 -3.19 -20.76 1.35
N ASP A 144 -2.64 -21.02 2.52
CA ASP A 144 -1.72 -22.14 2.75
C ASP A 144 -2.17 -23.07 3.88
N ARG A 145 -1.48 -24.20 4.02
CA ARG A 145 -1.75 -25.25 5.02
C ARG A 145 -1.47 -24.82 6.48
N GLY A 146 -0.90 -23.65 6.70
CA GLY A 146 -0.44 -23.16 7.98
C GLY A 146 0.58 -24.10 8.61
N SER A 147 0.42 -24.35 9.91
CA SER A 147 1.26 -25.29 10.66
C SER A 147 0.91 -26.76 10.42
N ASN A 148 -0.07 -27.07 9.57
CA ASN A 148 -0.48 -28.45 9.32
C ASN A 148 0.61 -29.19 8.51
N PRO A 149 1.12 -30.34 8.98
CA PRO A 149 2.13 -31.11 8.24
C PRO A 149 1.60 -31.78 6.97
N TYR A 150 0.28 -31.90 6.81
CA TYR A 150 -0.35 -32.50 5.63
C TYR A 150 -0.61 -31.47 4.53
N LEU A 151 -0.60 -31.93 3.28
CA LEU A 151 -0.95 -31.11 2.12
C LEU A 151 -2.38 -30.55 2.26
N SER A 152 -2.53 -29.27 1.93
CA SER A 152 -3.84 -28.63 1.83
C SER A 152 -4.60 -29.21 0.63
N LYS A 153 -5.93 -29.25 0.74
CA LYS A 153 -6.83 -29.57 -0.37
C LYS A 153 -7.71 -28.35 -0.61
N ILE A 154 -7.40 -27.58 -1.64
CA ILE A 154 -8.06 -26.30 -1.93
C ILE A 154 -8.83 -26.46 -3.24
N GLU A 155 -10.11 -26.14 -3.23
CA GLU A 155 -10.94 -26.11 -4.43
C GLU A 155 -11.04 -24.66 -4.92
N CYS A 156 -10.68 -24.43 -6.19
CA CYS A 156 -10.69 -23.11 -6.79
C CYS A 156 -11.90 -22.98 -7.72
N TYR A 157 -12.71 -21.94 -7.49
CA TYR A 157 -13.92 -21.65 -8.25
C TYR A 157 -13.80 -20.30 -8.94
N GLU A 158 -14.37 -20.19 -10.14
CA GLU A 158 -14.60 -18.94 -10.86
C GLU A 158 -16.07 -18.91 -11.27
N HIS A 159 -16.81 -17.87 -10.89
CA HIS A 159 -18.26 -17.76 -11.15
C HIS A 159 -19.04 -19.05 -10.81
N ASP A 160 -18.83 -19.58 -9.60
CA ASP A 160 -19.41 -20.84 -9.08
C ASP A 160 -19.05 -22.12 -9.86
N ARG A 161 -18.12 -22.03 -10.83
CA ARG A 161 -17.61 -23.18 -11.58
C ARG A 161 -16.28 -23.63 -11.02
N LEU A 162 -16.18 -24.92 -10.67
CA LEU A 162 -14.91 -25.53 -10.26
C LEU A 162 -13.92 -25.48 -11.43
N ILE A 163 -12.79 -24.81 -11.19
CA ILE A 163 -11.68 -24.72 -12.15
C ILE A 163 -10.69 -25.86 -11.90
N THR A 164 -10.25 -26.02 -10.65
CA THR A 164 -9.26 -27.05 -10.28
C THR A 164 -9.30 -27.36 -8.79
N LYS A 165 -8.67 -28.48 -8.42
CA LYS A 165 -8.39 -28.86 -7.03
C LYS A 165 -6.89 -28.90 -6.82
N VAL A 166 -6.39 -28.03 -5.95
CA VAL A 166 -4.97 -27.95 -5.61
C VAL A 166 -4.69 -28.84 -4.41
N GLN A 167 -3.69 -29.71 -4.55
CA GLN A 167 -3.09 -30.47 -3.46
C GLN A 167 -1.63 -30.04 -3.31
N GLY A 168 -1.33 -29.30 -2.24
CA GLY A 168 -0.02 -28.66 -2.10
C GLY A 168 0.11 -27.87 -0.80
N ASP A 169 1.16 -27.06 -0.74
CA ASP A 169 1.36 -26.14 0.38
C ASP A 169 0.27 -25.05 0.44
N GLY A 170 -0.18 -24.56 -0.72
CA GLY A 170 -1.21 -23.54 -0.79
C GLY A 170 -1.52 -23.05 -2.22
N VAL A 171 -2.25 -21.94 -2.30
CA VAL A 171 -2.59 -21.20 -3.53
C VAL A 171 -2.29 -19.71 -3.31
N ILE A 172 -1.75 -19.07 -4.34
CA ILE A 172 -1.50 -17.62 -4.37
C ILE A 172 -2.37 -17.00 -5.46
N VAL A 173 -3.08 -15.92 -5.13
CA VAL A 173 -3.78 -15.06 -6.08
C VAL A 173 -3.15 -13.68 -6.01
N ALA A 174 -2.50 -13.25 -7.09
CA ALA A 174 -1.70 -12.03 -7.13
C ALA A 174 -2.25 -11.02 -8.15
N THR A 175 -2.10 -9.73 -7.87
CA THR A 175 -2.27 -8.66 -8.85
C THR A 175 -1.04 -8.60 -9.78
N PRO A 176 -1.08 -7.82 -10.88
CA PRO A 176 0.12 -7.54 -11.66
C PRO A 176 1.25 -6.93 -10.82
N THR A 177 0.92 -6.11 -9.82
CA THR A 177 1.90 -5.56 -8.87
C THR A 177 2.49 -6.64 -7.96
N GLY A 178 1.69 -7.58 -7.46
CA GLY A 178 2.16 -8.72 -6.66
C GLY A 178 2.90 -9.79 -7.47
N SER A 179 2.87 -9.72 -8.81
CA SER A 179 3.55 -10.70 -9.66
C SER A 179 5.05 -10.79 -9.40
N THR A 180 5.68 -9.67 -9.00
CA THR A 180 7.12 -9.57 -8.66
C THR A 180 7.42 -9.82 -7.18
N ALA A 181 6.40 -10.08 -6.35
CA ALA A 181 6.53 -10.37 -4.93
C ALA A 181 6.55 -11.89 -4.69
N TYR A 182 5.71 -12.41 -3.78
CA TYR A 182 5.74 -13.81 -3.40
C TYR A 182 5.36 -14.75 -4.57
N SER A 183 4.54 -14.26 -5.50
CA SER A 183 4.18 -14.98 -6.73
C SER A 183 5.42 -15.40 -7.53
N THR A 184 6.42 -14.53 -7.70
CA THR A 184 7.67 -14.86 -8.41
C THR A 184 8.45 -15.95 -7.67
N ALA A 185 8.54 -15.89 -6.35
CA ALA A 185 9.23 -16.90 -5.55
C ALA A 185 8.55 -18.29 -5.66
N ALA A 186 7.24 -18.33 -5.88
CA ALA A 186 6.47 -19.55 -6.13
C ALA A 186 6.52 -20.03 -7.60
N GLY A 187 7.29 -19.38 -8.48
CA GLY A 187 7.42 -19.73 -9.90
C GLY A 187 6.36 -19.09 -10.81
N GLY A 188 5.63 -18.09 -10.33
CA GLY A 188 4.68 -17.30 -11.11
C GLY A 188 5.37 -16.42 -12.16
N SER A 189 4.63 -16.06 -13.21
CA SER A 189 5.12 -15.16 -14.25
C SER A 189 5.06 -13.69 -13.82
N MET A 190 5.99 -12.87 -14.30
CA MET A 190 5.91 -11.42 -14.16
C MET A 190 4.86 -10.85 -15.11
N VAL A 191 4.01 -9.96 -14.60
CA VAL A 191 2.91 -9.35 -15.34
C VAL A 191 3.03 -7.83 -15.25
N GLY A 192 2.97 -7.15 -16.40
CA GLY A 192 2.96 -5.69 -16.43
C GLY A 192 1.65 -5.12 -15.94
N ASN A 193 1.69 -3.95 -15.30
CA ASN A 193 0.46 -3.22 -14.99
C ASN A 193 -0.22 -2.82 -16.31
N PRO A 194 -1.49 -3.18 -16.53
CA PRO A 194 -2.24 -2.65 -17.66
C PRO A 194 -2.33 -1.12 -17.51
N CYS A 195 -2.16 -0.41 -18.63
CA CYS A 195 -2.22 1.05 -18.69
C CYS A 195 -3.57 1.59 -18.20
#